data_AF-A0A243RJL0-F1
#
_entry.id   AF-A0A243RJL0-F1
#
_cell.length_a   1.000
_cell.length_b   1.000
_cell.length_c   1.000
_cell.angle_alpha   90.00
_cell.angle_beta   90.00
_cell.angle_gamma   90.00
#
_symmetry.space_group_name_H-M   'P 1'
#
loop_
_entity.id
_entity.type
_entity.pdbx_description
1 polymer ?
#
loop_
_entity_poly.entity_id
_entity_poly.type
_entity_poly.pdbx_seq_one_letter_code
_entity_poly.pdbx_strand_id
1 'polypeptide(L)'
;VSDQRAALTATWTATVIAATGGFTTGAGTTPETVPTGDALYWSGPATATTGTGTFVPGQANAAAAQTLNVSRTAFSKTTGSGNNSATWNPTVLINVPDQAVAGVYTGTVNHSVA
;
A
#
# COMPACT_ATOMS: atom_id res chain seq x y z
N VAL A 1 -0.97 -11.36 -2.12
CA VAL A 1 0.28 -12.18 -2.00
C VAL A 1 -0.07 -13.63 -2.22
N SER A 2 0.77 -14.37 -2.97
CA SER A 2 0.73 -15.82 -3.10
C SER A 2 2.10 -16.38 -2.76
N ASP A 3 2.24 -17.00 -1.58
CA ASP A 3 3.48 -17.61 -1.11
C ASP A 3 3.47 -19.12 -1.39
N GLN A 4 4.35 -19.54 -2.28
CA GLN A 4 4.48 -20.94 -2.75
C GLN A 4 5.76 -21.63 -2.27
N ARG A 5 6.48 -21.01 -1.31
CA ARG A 5 7.74 -21.56 -0.79
C ARG A 5 7.51 -22.84 0.06
N ALA A 6 6.26 -23.13 0.43
CA ALA A 6 5.87 -24.27 1.27
C ALA A 6 6.65 -24.38 2.61
N ALA A 7 7.11 -23.25 3.17
CA ALA A 7 7.97 -23.25 4.35
C ALA A 7 7.26 -23.74 5.62
N LEU A 8 8.00 -24.36 6.54
CA LEU A 8 7.49 -24.75 7.87
C LEU A 8 7.09 -23.53 8.72
N THR A 9 7.77 -22.40 8.49
CA THR A 9 7.40 -21.10 9.03
C THR A 9 7.22 -20.15 7.85
N ALA A 10 6.01 -20.12 7.31
CA ALA A 10 5.68 -19.34 6.12
C ALA A 10 5.16 -17.95 6.55
N THR A 11 6.07 -17.06 6.91
CA THR A 11 5.78 -15.66 7.22
C THR A 11 6.24 -14.72 6.11
N TRP A 12 5.56 -13.59 5.98
CA TRP A 12 5.90 -12.54 5.02
C TRP A 12 5.31 -11.20 5.45
N THR A 13 5.93 -10.14 4.96
CA THR A 13 5.43 -8.76 5.10
C THR A 13 5.43 -8.12 3.71
N ALA A 14 4.24 -7.73 3.26
CA ALA A 14 4.08 -6.89 2.09
C ALA A 14 4.15 -5.43 2.51
N THR A 15 4.94 -4.62 1.80
CA THR A 15 5.07 -3.18 2.01
C THR A 15 4.45 -2.39 0.88
N VAL A 16 4.18 -1.11 1.14
CA VAL A 16 3.66 -0.14 0.17
C VAL A 16 4.35 1.21 0.34
N ILE A 17 4.66 1.87 -0.77
CA ILE A 17 5.25 3.21 -0.80
C ILE A 17 4.85 3.95 -2.09
N ALA A 18 4.64 5.26 -2.02
CA ALA A 18 4.49 6.08 -3.22
C ALA A 18 5.87 6.39 -3.83
N ALA A 19 5.96 6.41 -5.16
CA ALA A 19 7.19 6.73 -5.85
C ALA A 19 7.66 8.15 -5.52
N THR A 20 8.99 8.32 -5.47
CA THR A 20 9.61 9.63 -5.28
C THR A 20 9.19 10.56 -6.42
N GLY A 21 8.89 11.82 -6.09
CA GLY A 21 8.37 12.81 -7.05
C GLY A 21 6.87 13.08 -6.93
N GLY A 22 6.13 12.24 -6.19
CA GLY A 22 4.71 12.47 -5.96
C GLY A 22 3.85 12.12 -7.17
N PHE A 23 2.69 12.76 -7.25
CA PHE A 23 1.78 12.66 -8.39
C PHE A 23 1.89 13.98 -9.14
N THR A 24 2.22 13.94 -10.43
CA THR A 24 2.54 15.13 -11.21
C THR A 24 1.65 15.26 -12.43
N THR A 25 1.44 16.51 -12.83
CA THR A 25 0.93 16.88 -14.15
C THR A 25 1.95 17.78 -14.85
N GLY A 26 1.72 18.13 -16.13
CA GLY A 26 2.54 19.09 -16.86
C GLY A 26 4.05 18.82 -16.74
N ALA A 27 4.81 19.81 -16.26
CA ALA A 27 6.26 19.73 -16.08
C ALA A 27 6.70 19.28 -14.67
N GLY A 28 5.76 19.00 -13.75
CA GLY A 28 6.08 18.61 -12.38
C GLY A 28 6.66 19.74 -11.52
N THR A 29 6.29 20.99 -11.81
CA THR A 29 6.57 22.12 -10.91
C THR A 29 5.78 22.00 -9.59
N THR A 30 6.04 22.88 -8.61
CA THR A 30 5.35 22.84 -7.31
C THR A 30 3.82 22.91 -7.44
N PRO A 31 3.22 23.83 -8.22
CA PRO A 31 1.77 23.84 -8.45
C PRO A 31 1.26 22.63 -9.27
N GLU A 32 2.15 21.91 -9.95
CA GLU A 32 1.82 20.74 -10.77
C GLU A 32 2.10 19.41 -10.03
N THR A 33 2.39 19.45 -8.72
CA THR A 33 2.78 18.28 -7.93
C THR A 33 1.93 18.12 -6.69
N VAL A 34 1.30 16.96 -6.53
CA VAL A 34 0.76 16.50 -5.25
C VAL A 34 1.84 15.66 -4.54
N PRO A 35 2.37 16.11 -3.39
CA PRO A 35 3.43 15.41 -2.70
C PRO A 35 2.93 14.08 -2.12
N THR A 36 3.84 13.12 -1.93
CA THR A 36 3.50 11.78 -1.37
C THR A 36 2.97 11.82 0.06
N GLY A 37 3.20 12.93 0.78
CA GLY A 37 2.61 13.18 2.11
C GLY A 37 1.10 13.40 2.07
N ASP A 38 0.56 13.80 0.92
CA ASP A 38 -0.87 14.02 0.72
C ASP A 38 -1.59 12.78 0.18
N ALA A 39 -0.85 11.69 -0.07
CA ALA A 39 -1.39 10.39 -0.40
C ALA A 39 -1.50 9.53 0.86
N LEU A 40 -2.73 9.33 1.31
CA LEU A 40 -3.05 8.44 2.42
C LEU A 40 -3.43 7.06 1.90
N TYR A 41 -3.06 6.04 2.66
CA TYR A 41 -3.32 4.65 2.36
C TYR A 41 -3.84 3.91 3.58
N TRP A 42 -4.77 3.00 3.34
CA TRP A 42 -5.04 1.90 4.24
C TRP A 42 -5.30 0.62 3.46
N SER A 43 -4.82 -0.51 4.00
CA SER A 43 -4.93 -1.79 3.30
C SER A 43 -6.32 -2.39 3.35
N GLY A 44 -7.09 -2.11 4.40
CA GLY A 44 -8.36 -2.79 4.66
C GLY A 44 -8.17 -4.24 5.11
N PRO A 45 -9.26 -4.94 5.49
CA PRO A 45 -9.21 -6.34 5.85
C PRO A 45 -8.86 -7.23 4.65
N ALA A 46 -8.47 -8.48 4.92
CA ALA A 46 -8.40 -9.49 3.87
C ALA A 46 -9.79 -9.75 3.28
N THR A 47 -9.88 -9.86 1.97
CA THR A 47 -11.09 -10.27 1.24
C THR A 47 -11.10 -11.77 0.97
N ALA A 48 -9.92 -12.41 0.92
CA ALA A 48 -9.77 -13.85 0.86
C ALA A 48 -8.39 -14.27 1.40
N THR A 49 -8.32 -15.46 2.00
CA THR A 49 -7.06 -16.10 2.42
C THR A 49 -7.08 -17.60 2.14
N THR A 50 -5.90 -18.20 2.01
CA THR A 50 -5.72 -19.66 2.01
C THR A 50 -4.57 -20.07 2.93
N GLY A 51 -4.54 -21.34 3.34
CA GLY A 51 -3.54 -21.86 4.27
C GLY A 51 -3.87 -21.55 5.74
N THR A 52 -2.92 -21.83 6.63
CA THR A 52 -3.07 -21.65 8.08
C THR A 52 -2.31 -20.42 8.58
N GLY A 53 -2.61 -19.99 9.81
CA GLY A 53 -1.91 -18.91 10.49
C GLY A 53 -2.67 -17.59 10.50
N THR A 54 -1.98 -16.54 10.95
CA THR A 54 -2.57 -15.22 11.20
C THR A 54 -2.19 -14.24 10.09
N PHE A 55 -3.19 -13.64 9.47
CA PHE A 55 -3.08 -12.63 8.42
C PHE A 55 -3.51 -11.28 8.98
N VAL A 56 -2.63 -10.28 8.92
CA VAL A 56 -2.81 -8.99 9.60
C VAL A 56 -2.75 -7.84 8.60
N PRO A 57 -3.83 -7.04 8.47
CA PRO A 57 -3.79 -5.78 7.75
C PRO A 57 -2.78 -4.80 8.35
N GLY A 58 -2.05 -4.07 7.51
CA GLY A 58 -1.25 -2.94 7.97
C GLY A 58 -2.08 -1.81 8.58
N GLN A 59 -3.17 -1.42 7.90
CA GLN A 59 -4.13 -0.42 8.38
C GLN A 59 -5.54 -0.94 8.10
N ALA A 60 -6.26 -1.33 9.15
CA ALA A 60 -7.52 -2.07 8.99
C ALA A 60 -8.67 -1.25 8.39
N ASN A 61 -8.65 0.08 8.53
CA ASN A 61 -9.70 0.98 8.06
C ASN A 61 -9.19 2.43 7.92
N ALA A 62 -10.06 3.32 7.46
CA ALA A 62 -9.74 4.73 7.22
C ALA A 62 -9.25 5.50 8.47
N ALA A 63 -9.69 5.12 9.69
CA ALA A 63 -9.21 5.77 10.91
C ALA A 63 -7.74 5.45 11.21
N ALA A 64 -7.20 4.39 10.61
CA ALA A 64 -5.79 4.00 10.70
C ALA A 64 -4.97 4.42 9.47
N ALA A 65 -5.51 5.26 8.58
CA ALA A 65 -4.84 5.67 7.36
C ALA A 65 -3.48 6.31 7.64
N GLN A 66 -2.50 6.02 6.77
CA GLN A 66 -1.13 6.53 6.89
C GLN A 66 -0.67 7.12 5.57
N THR A 67 0.18 8.15 5.65
CA THR A 67 0.81 8.77 4.48
C THR A 67 1.81 7.81 3.82
N LEU A 68 1.92 7.89 2.48
CA LEU A 68 2.80 7.05 1.66
C LEU A 68 4.18 7.68 1.35
N ASN A 69 4.57 8.75 2.05
CA ASN A 69 5.89 9.38 1.93
C ASN A 69 7.05 8.54 2.50
N VAL A 70 6.72 7.45 3.19
CA VAL A 70 7.66 6.42 3.66
C VAL A 70 7.04 5.04 3.48
N SER A 71 7.87 3.99 3.47
CA SER A 71 7.40 2.61 3.35
C SER A 71 6.51 2.23 4.54
N ARG A 72 5.33 1.67 4.25
CA ARG A 72 4.37 1.16 5.23
C ARG A 72 4.18 -0.34 5.06
N THR A 73 3.84 -1.05 6.12
CA THR A 73 3.28 -2.40 5.99
C THR A 73 1.91 -2.28 5.34
N ALA A 74 1.71 -2.98 4.21
CA ALA A 74 0.41 -3.15 3.57
C ALA A 74 -0.34 -4.32 4.21
N PHE A 75 0.33 -5.46 4.36
CA PHE A 75 -0.26 -6.67 4.90
C PHE A 75 0.83 -7.61 5.39
N SER A 76 0.55 -8.48 6.35
CA SER A 76 1.49 -9.51 6.79
C SER A 76 0.83 -10.84 7.08
N LYS A 77 1.64 -11.89 7.06
CA LYS A 77 1.33 -13.19 7.67
C LYS A 77 2.38 -13.48 8.73
N THR A 78 1.95 -13.66 9.98
CA THR A 78 2.86 -13.73 11.14
C THR A 78 3.08 -15.13 11.69
N THR A 79 2.24 -16.10 11.33
CA THR A 79 2.32 -17.50 11.78
C THR A 79 1.86 -18.46 10.68
N GLY A 80 1.99 -19.77 10.93
CA GLY A 80 1.51 -20.84 10.04
C GLY A 80 2.58 -21.34 9.07
N SER A 81 2.20 -22.32 8.25
CA SER A 81 3.11 -23.08 7.40
C SER A 81 2.51 -23.36 6.03
N GLY A 82 3.33 -23.89 5.13
CA GLY A 82 2.91 -24.33 3.80
C GLY A 82 2.54 -23.19 2.85
N ASN A 83 1.99 -23.58 1.70
CA ASN A 83 1.52 -22.64 0.70
C ASN A 83 0.34 -21.83 1.25
N ASN A 84 0.35 -20.53 0.97
CA ASN A 84 -0.67 -19.63 1.49
C ASN A 84 -0.87 -18.43 0.56
N SER A 85 -2.03 -17.79 0.68
CA SER A 85 -2.33 -16.57 -0.05
C SER A 85 -3.18 -15.62 0.79
N ALA A 86 -3.08 -14.35 0.46
CA ALA A 86 -3.96 -13.30 0.97
C ALA A 86 -4.27 -12.29 -0.14
N THR A 87 -5.55 -11.94 -0.26
CA THR A 87 -6.07 -10.89 -1.13
C THR A 87 -6.72 -9.83 -0.26
N TRP A 88 -6.51 -8.55 -0.61
CA TRP A 88 -7.14 -7.41 0.06
C TRP A 88 -7.40 -6.30 -0.96
N ASN A 89 -8.33 -5.40 -0.64
CA ASN A 89 -8.68 -4.25 -1.47
C ASN A 89 -8.27 -2.96 -0.74
N PRO A 90 -7.06 -2.41 -1.01
CA PRO A 90 -6.62 -1.20 -0.36
C PRO A 90 -7.36 0.03 -0.89
N THR A 91 -7.30 1.11 -0.12
CA THR A 91 -7.74 2.44 -0.58
C THR A 91 -6.58 3.42 -0.54
N VAL A 92 -6.49 4.24 -1.59
CA VAL A 92 -5.61 5.40 -1.66
C VAL A 92 -6.50 6.65 -1.73
N LEU A 93 -6.29 7.57 -0.79
CA LEU A 93 -6.94 8.88 -0.75
C LEU A 93 -5.89 9.93 -1.07
N ILE A 94 -6.20 10.82 -2.03
CA ILE A 94 -5.32 11.91 -2.43
C ILE A 94 -5.93 13.23 -1.96
N ASN A 95 -5.25 13.92 -1.06
CA ASN A 95 -5.60 15.28 -0.65
C ASN A 95 -4.95 16.27 -1.63
N VAL A 96 -5.72 16.76 -2.61
CA VAL A 96 -5.18 17.70 -3.60
C VAL A 96 -4.94 19.07 -2.95
N PRO A 97 -3.72 19.64 -2.98
CA PRO A 97 -3.45 20.97 -2.42
C PRO A 97 -4.19 22.09 -3.17
N ASP A 98 -4.56 23.17 -2.47
CA ASP A 98 -5.26 24.31 -3.07
C ASP A 98 -4.49 25.01 -4.21
N GLN A 99 -3.16 24.90 -4.18
CA GLN A 99 -2.27 25.47 -5.20
C GLN A 99 -2.12 24.56 -6.43
N ALA A 100 -2.72 23.36 -6.40
CA ALA A 100 -2.65 22.42 -7.51
C ALA A 100 -3.37 22.98 -8.73
N VAL A 101 -2.68 23.01 -9.87
CA VAL A 101 -3.26 23.47 -11.13
C VAL A 101 -4.16 22.39 -11.74
N ALA A 102 -5.11 22.81 -12.59
CA ALA A 102 -5.95 21.86 -13.31
C ALA A 102 -5.11 21.01 -14.29
N GLY A 103 -5.29 19.69 -14.26
CA GLY A 103 -4.57 18.77 -15.13
C GLY A 103 -4.82 17.32 -14.79
N VAL A 104 -4.33 16.42 -15.64
CA VAL A 104 -4.31 14.98 -15.35
C VAL A 104 -3.04 14.66 -14.59
N TYR A 105 -3.18 14.18 -13.36
CA TYR A 105 -2.07 13.79 -12.50
C TYR A 105 -1.77 12.30 -12.65
N THR A 106 -0.48 11.95 -12.75
CA THR A 106 -0.01 10.57 -12.78
C THR A 106 1.02 10.36 -11.68
N GLY A 107 1.00 9.19 -11.05
CA GLY A 107 1.99 8.77 -10.07
C GLY A 107 1.91 7.26 -9.85
N THR A 108 2.87 6.73 -9.11
CA THR A 108 3.00 5.28 -8.89
C THR A 108 2.99 4.96 -7.40
N VAL A 109 2.21 3.95 -7.02
CA VAL A 109 2.25 3.32 -5.69
C VAL A 109 2.77 1.91 -5.88
N ASN A 110 3.87 1.58 -5.20
CA ASN A 110 4.56 0.31 -5.31
C ASN A 110 4.25 -0.58 -4.12
N HIS A 111 3.77 -1.80 -4.40
CA HIS A 111 3.73 -2.89 -3.42
C HIS A 111 4.86 -3.87 -3.68
N SER A 112 5.50 -4.34 -2.62
CA SER A 112 6.50 -5.41 -2.70
C SER A 112 6.35 -6.37 -1.52
N VAL A 113 6.86 -7.59 -1.68
CA VAL A 113 6.91 -8.61 -0.63
C VAL A 113 8.30 -9.25 -0.68
N ALA A 114 8.90 -9.46 0.48
CA ALA A 114 10.19 -10.14 0.64
C ALA A 114 10.03 -11.63 0.94
#